data_AF-A0A2D4JJW0-F1
#
_entry.id   AF-A0A2D4JJW0-F1
#
_cell.length_a   1.000
_cell.length_b   1.000
_cell.length_c   1.000
_cell.angle_alpha   90.00
_cell.angle_beta   90.00
_cell.angle_gamma   90.00
#
_symmetry.space_group_name_H-M   'P 1'
#
loop_
_entity.id
_entity.type
_entity.pdbx_description
1 polymer ?
#
loop_
_entity_poly.entity_id
_entity_poly.type
_entity_poly.pdbx_seq_one_letter_code
_entity_poly.pdbx_strand_id
1 'polypeptide(L)'
;MPALACGQTCLLHFLDMGWEANDLSFFIDIQLLRLLLTMSQENISTHDKIICPCNKEEELADYKQNSEWMDECQEGVFETWCDKISQADPDKQRKMHMFIARYCDLLHVDISCDGCDEIAPWHRYRCLQCNDMDLCKTCFLGGVRPEGHEANHD
;
A
#
# COMPACT_ATOMS: atom_id res chain seq x y z
N MET A 1 0.12 -2.89 -18.40
CA MET A 1 -0.39 -3.14 -19.77
C MET A 1 -1.90 -3.32 -19.72
N PRO A 2 -2.70 -2.61 -20.54
CA PRO A 2 -4.17 -2.62 -20.46
C PRO A 2 -4.82 -3.99 -20.69
N ALA A 3 -4.20 -4.85 -21.49
CA ALA A 3 -4.70 -6.19 -21.79
C ALA A 3 -4.63 -7.15 -20.57
N LEU A 4 -3.61 -7.00 -19.71
CA LEU A 4 -3.47 -7.80 -18.49
C LEU A 4 -4.57 -7.45 -17.48
N ALA A 5 -4.83 -6.15 -17.29
CA ALA A 5 -5.90 -5.67 -16.42
C ALA A 5 -7.28 -6.18 -16.85
N CYS A 6 -7.55 -6.21 -18.17
CA CYS A 6 -8.80 -6.75 -18.70
C CYS A 6 -8.97 -8.25 -18.43
N GLY A 7 -7.89 -9.04 -18.54
CA GLY A 7 -7.91 -10.47 -18.22
C GLY A 7 -8.12 -10.73 -16.72
N GLN A 8 -7.48 -9.92 -15.86
CA GLN A 8 -7.62 -10.03 -14.41
C GLN A 8 -9.05 -9.73 -13.94
N THR A 9 -9.70 -8.70 -14.48
CA THR A 9 -11.11 -8.39 -14.17
C THR A 9 -12.05 -9.51 -14.59
N CYS A 10 -11.86 -10.10 -15.78
CA CYS A 10 -12.65 -11.23 -16.23
C CYS A 10 -12.48 -12.47 -15.33
N LEU A 11 -11.28 -12.71 -14.81
CA LEU A 11 -11.00 -13.83 -13.90
C LEU A 11 -11.57 -13.63 -12.50
N LEU A 12 -11.60 -12.40 -12.00
CA LEU A 12 -12.28 -12.09 -10.74
C LEU A 12 -13.79 -12.29 -10.86
N HIS A 13 -14.41 -11.85 -11.96
CA HIS A 13 -15.81 -12.18 -12.25
C HIS A 13 -16.04 -13.68 -12.38
N PHE A 14 -15.06 -14.42 -12.92
CA PHE A 14 -15.13 -15.87 -12.99
C PHE A 14 -15.22 -16.51 -11.60
N LEU A 15 -14.52 -15.97 -10.59
CA LEU A 15 -14.59 -16.47 -9.21
C LEU A 15 -15.90 -16.15 -8.48
N ASP A 16 -16.67 -15.16 -8.96
CA ASP A 16 -17.95 -14.74 -8.38
C ASP A 16 -19.16 -15.51 -8.95
N MET A 17 -18.91 -16.42 -9.90
CA MET A 17 -19.95 -17.26 -10.48
C MET A 17 -20.30 -18.44 -9.56
N GLY A 18 -21.59 -18.81 -9.54
CA GLY A 18 -22.08 -19.99 -8.81
C GLY A 18 -21.74 -21.29 -9.53
N TRP A 19 -20.52 -21.80 -9.33
CA TRP A 19 -20.02 -23.02 -9.97
C TRP A 19 -20.63 -24.31 -9.39
N GLU A 20 -20.90 -25.27 -10.27
CA GLU A 20 -21.34 -26.61 -9.90
C GLU A 20 -20.17 -27.61 -9.97
N ALA A 21 -20.32 -28.78 -9.34
CA ALA A 21 -19.27 -29.80 -9.34
C ALA A 21 -18.89 -30.31 -10.75
N ASN A 22 -19.80 -30.17 -11.72
CA ASN A 22 -19.57 -30.55 -13.12
C ASN A 22 -18.62 -29.59 -13.85
N ASP A 23 -18.44 -28.36 -13.36
CA ASP A 23 -17.58 -27.35 -13.97
C ASP A 23 -16.09 -27.56 -13.65
N LEU A 24 -15.77 -28.56 -12.80
CA LEU A 24 -14.40 -28.88 -12.41
C LEU A 24 -13.52 -29.25 -13.61
N SER A 25 -14.09 -29.93 -14.61
CA SER A 25 -13.37 -30.29 -15.85
C SER A 25 -12.91 -29.04 -16.60
N PHE A 26 -13.78 -28.03 -16.68
CA PHE A 26 -13.47 -26.75 -17.30
C PHE A 26 -12.32 -26.04 -16.56
N PHE A 27 -12.29 -26.02 -15.23
CA PHE A 27 -11.20 -25.39 -14.47
C PHE A 27 -9.84 -26.04 -14.70
N ILE A 28 -9.81 -27.36 -14.90
CA ILE A 28 -8.60 -28.11 -15.22
C ILE A 28 -8.12 -27.74 -16.62
N ASP A 29 -9.04 -27.67 -17.60
CA ASP A 29 -8.73 -27.32 -18.99
C ASP A 29 -8.13 -25.91 -19.11
N ILE A 30 -8.68 -24.94 -18.39
CA ILE A 30 -8.17 -23.56 -18.38
C ILE A 30 -6.98 -23.35 -17.42
N GLN A 31 -6.51 -24.40 -16.74
CA GLN A 31 -5.47 -24.32 -15.71
C GLN A 31 -5.72 -23.22 -14.67
N LEU A 32 -6.97 -23.06 -14.22
CA LEU A 32 -7.42 -21.91 -13.43
C LEU A 32 -6.53 -21.65 -12.21
N LEU A 33 -6.17 -22.71 -11.48
CA LEU A 33 -5.31 -22.60 -10.29
C LEU A 33 -3.94 -22.00 -10.60
N ARG A 34 -3.33 -22.42 -11.72
CA ARG A 34 -2.03 -21.89 -12.16
C ARG A 34 -2.15 -20.44 -12.59
N LEU A 35 -3.22 -20.11 -13.32
CA LEU A 35 -3.50 -18.76 -13.78
C LEU A 35 -3.69 -17.79 -12.60
N LEU A 36 -4.46 -18.18 -11.59
CA LEU A 36 -4.66 -17.40 -10.36
C LEU A 36 -3.36 -17.23 -9.57
N LEU A 37 -2.54 -18.29 -9.46
CA LEU A 37 -1.23 -18.23 -8.81
C LEU A 37 -0.24 -17.33 -9.55
N THR A 38 -0.19 -17.40 -10.88
CA THR A 38 0.67 -16.51 -11.67
C THR A 38 0.22 -15.06 -11.56
N MET A 39 -1.09 -14.81 -11.63
CA MET A 39 -1.64 -13.47 -11.43
C MET A 39 -1.35 -12.90 -10.04
N SER A 40 -1.47 -13.72 -8.99
CA SER A 40 -1.15 -13.27 -7.64
C SER A 40 0.34 -12.97 -7.51
N GLN A 41 1.22 -13.82 -8.04
CA GLN A 41 2.67 -13.58 -8.05
C GLN A 41 3.03 -12.29 -8.80
N GLU A 42 2.42 -12.02 -9.96
CA GLU A 42 2.66 -10.80 -10.72
C GLU A 42 2.17 -9.54 -9.98
N ASN A 43 1.00 -9.61 -9.34
CA ASN A 43 0.45 -8.48 -8.59
C ASN A 43 1.19 -8.23 -7.26
N ILE A 44 1.61 -9.28 -6.56
CA ILE A 44 2.46 -9.16 -5.36
C ILE A 44 3.84 -8.61 -5.77
N SER A 45 4.42 -9.12 -6.87
CA SER A 45 5.71 -8.65 -7.39
C SER A 45 5.69 -7.18 -7.83
N THR A 46 4.56 -6.64 -8.29
CA THR A 46 4.49 -5.21 -8.63
C THR A 46 4.58 -4.29 -7.41
N HIS A 47 4.23 -4.75 -6.21
CA HIS A 47 4.46 -4.01 -4.97
C HIS A 47 5.89 -4.18 -4.44
N ASP A 48 6.56 -5.30 -4.76
CA ASP A 48 7.93 -5.62 -4.34
C ASP A 48 9.02 -5.25 -5.35
N LYS A 49 8.69 -4.58 -6.47
CA LYS A 49 9.70 -4.08 -7.44
C LYS A 49 10.52 -2.89 -6.95
N ILE A 50 10.52 -2.62 -5.65
CA ILE A 50 11.71 -2.14 -4.97
C ILE A 50 12.46 -3.39 -4.49
N ILE A 51 13.11 -4.11 -5.42
CA ILE A 51 14.15 -5.08 -5.02
C ILE A 51 15.34 -4.22 -4.59
N CYS A 52 15.23 -3.67 -3.39
CA CYS A 52 16.40 -3.33 -2.59
C CYS A 52 17.17 -4.65 -2.43
N PRO A 53 18.49 -4.70 -2.61
CA PRO A 53 19.31 -5.81 -2.11
C PRO A 53 19.32 -5.74 -0.58
N CYS A 54 18.15 -5.81 0.04
CA CYS A 54 17.95 -5.83 1.47
C CYS A 54 18.45 -7.19 1.94
N ASN A 55 19.45 -7.16 2.81
CA ASN A 55 19.98 -8.39 3.36
C ASN A 55 18.88 -9.07 4.20
N LYS A 56 18.85 -10.41 4.29
CA LYS A 56 17.81 -11.11 5.08
C LYS A 56 17.79 -10.65 6.54
N GLU A 57 18.94 -10.28 7.09
CA GLU A 57 19.04 -9.71 8.42
C GLU A 57 18.40 -8.32 8.53
N GLU A 58 18.48 -7.49 7.48
CA GLU A 58 17.85 -6.17 7.42
C GLU A 58 16.32 -6.30 7.30
N GLU A 59 15.84 -7.19 6.44
CA GLU A 59 14.41 -7.49 6.30
C GLU A 59 13.81 -7.98 7.62
N LEU A 60 14.52 -8.87 8.33
CA LEU A 60 14.11 -9.37 9.63
C LEU A 60 14.11 -8.26 10.70
N ALA A 61 15.07 -7.32 10.64
CA ALA A 61 15.11 -6.19 11.55
C ALA A 61 13.93 -5.23 11.32
N ASP A 62 13.63 -4.92 10.06
CA ASP A 62 12.48 -4.10 9.68
C ASP A 62 11.15 -4.76 10.09
N TYR A 63 11.02 -6.07 9.89
CA TYR A 63 9.84 -6.83 10.34
C TYR A 63 9.64 -6.73 11.86
N LYS A 64 10.71 -6.95 12.64
CA LYS A 64 10.64 -6.87 14.11
C LYS A 64 10.25 -5.46 14.57
N GLN A 65 10.87 -4.43 13.99
CA GLN A 65 10.56 -3.04 14.31
C GLN A 65 9.10 -2.70 14.00
N ASN A 66 8.59 -3.14 12.84
CA ASN A 66 7.19 -2.93 12.46
C ASN A 66 6.24 -3.69 13.39
N SER A 67 6.59 -4.89 13.84
CA SER A 67 5.80 -5.63 14.82
C SER A 67 5.69 -4.87 16.14
N GLU A 68 6.82 -4.35 16.66
CA GLU A 68 6.85 -3.54 17.88
C GLU A 68 5.99 -2.28 17.72
N TRP A 69 6.07 -1.59 16.58
CA TRP A 69 5.22 -0.42 16.31
C TRP A 69 3.73 -0.77 16.22
N MET A 70 3.37 -1.93 15.67
CA MET A 70 1.98 -2.39 15.67
C MET A 70 1.48 -2.61 17.10
N ASP A 71 2.27 -3.28 17.94
CA ASP A 71 1.91 -3.53 19.34
C ASP A 71 1.79 -2.21 20.11
N GLU A 72 2.73 -1.27 19.94
CA GLU A 72 2.66 0.07 20.55
C GLU A 72 1.41 0.85 20.13
N CYS A 73 1.01 0.75 18.85
CA CYS A 73 -0.21 1.41 18.36
C CYS A 73 -1.48 0.77 18.92
N GLN A 74 -1.45 -0.53 19.25
CA GLN A 74 -2.60 -1.24 19.82
C GLN A 74 -2.71 -1.07 21.34
N GLU A 75 -1.59 -0.94 22.05
CA GLU A 75 -1.57 -0.75 23.50
C GLU A 75 -1.74 0.72 23.93
N GLY A 76 -1.52 1.69 23.04
CA GLY A 76 -1.56 3.13 23.31
C GLY A 76 -2.66 3.90 22.56
N VAL A 77 -2.88 5.16 22.97
CA VAL A 77 -3.69 6.11 22.18
C VAL A 77 -2.84 6.57 20.98
N PHE A 78 -3.34 6.41 19.76
CA PHE A 78 -2.63 6.75 18.52
C PHE A 78 -2.05 8.19 18.52
N GLU A 79 -2.74 9.15 19.15
CA GLU A 79 -2.24 10.53 19.34
C GLU A 79 -0.88 10.58 20.05
N THR A 80 -0.68 9.73 21.06
CA THR A 80 0.61 9.65 21.79
C THR A 80 1.71 9.12 20.88
N TRP A 81 1.35 8.27 19.92
CA TRP A 81 2.28 7.74 18.93
C TRP A 81 2.62 8.81 17.88
N CYS A 82 1.67 9.64 17.45
CA CYS A 82 1.94 10.82 16.61
C CYS A 82 2.89 11.82 17.27
N ASP A 83 2.76 12.05 18.58
CA ASP A 83 3.69 12.89 19.33
C ASP A 83 5.12 12.32 19.33
N LYS A 84 5.25 10.99 19.39
CA LYS A 84 6.56 10.30 19.28
C LYS A 84 7.17 10.47 17.89
N ILE A 85 6.38 10.46 16.82
CA ILE A 85 6.86 10.70 15.44
C ILE A 85 7.49 12.09 15.34
N SER A 86 6.81 13.10 15.88
CA SER A 86 7.25 14.50 15.83
C SER A 86 8.55 14.76 16.61
N GLN A 87 8.86 13.89 17.58
CA GLN A 87 10.06 13.95 18.41
C GLN A 87 11.20 13.05 17.92
N ALA A 88 10.96 12.23 16.88
CA ALA A 88 11.95 11.31 16.34
C ALA A 88 12.98 12.03 15.46
N ASP A 89 14.13 11.39 15.22
CA ASP A 89 15.08 11.85 14.22
C ASP A 89 14.48 11.75 12.80
N PRO A 90 14.93 12.57 11.83
CA PRO A 90 14.33 12.62 10.50
C PRO A 90 14.26 11.27 9.76
N ASP A 91 15.27 10.40 9.95
CA ASP A 91 15.32 9.09 9.31
C ASP A 91 14.31 8.13 9.95
N LYS A 92 14.23 8.10 11.28
CA LYS A 92 13.21 7.32 12.01
C LYS A 92 11.81 7.85 11.77
N GLN A 93 11.63 9.16 11.72
CA GLN A 93 10.36 9.80 11.37
C GLN A 93 9.88 9.29 10.01
N ARG A 94 10.76 9.28 9.00
CA ARG A 94 10.44 8.75 7.66
C ARG A 94 10.02 7.28 7.72
N LYS A 95 10.72 6.44 8.47
CA LYS A 95 10.37 5.01 8.64
C LYS A 95 9.01 4.82 9.32
N MET A 96 8.72 5.60 10.36
CA MET A 96 7.43 5.56 11.05
C MET A 96 6.29 6.01 10.14
N HIS A 97 6.48 7.05 9.32
CA HIS A 97 5.47 7.43 8.33
C HIS A 97 5.28 6.38 7.24
N MET A 98 6.35 5.71 6.78
CA MET A 98 6.24 4.57 5.85
C MET A 98 5.46 3.41 6.47
N PHE A 99 5.63 3.17 7.77
CA PHE A 99 4.85 2.19 8.52
C PHE A 99 3.35 2.55 8.54
N ILE A 100 2.99 3.79 8.89
CA ILE A 100 1.59 4.25 8.78
C ILE A 100 1.08 4.10 7.35
N ALA A 101 1.93 4.43 6.37
CA ALA A 101 1.59 4.33 4.96
C ALA A 101 1.13 2.92 4.59
N ARG A 102 1.89 1.93 5.06
CA ARG A 102 1.70 0.50 4.77
C ARG A 102 0.57 -0.14 5.56
N TYR A 103 0.33 0.29 6.79
CA TYR A 103 -0.59 -0.38 7.72
C TYR A 103 -1.82 0.47 8.10
N CYS A 104 -2.08 1.58 7.41
CA CYS A 104 -3.21 2.47 7.69
C CYS A 104 -4.57 1.76 7.84
N ASP A 105 -4.85 0.77 6.99
CA ASP A 105 -6.08 -0.03 7.05
C ASP A 105 -6.22 -0.83 8.35
N LEU A 106 -5.10 -1.27 8.93
CA LEU A 106 -5.10 -2.00 10.21
C LEU A 106 -5.11 -1.05 11.41
N LEU A 107 -4.52 0.14 11.24
CA LEU A 107 -4.40 1.16 12.28
C LEU A 107 -5.69 1.99 12.46
N HIS A 108 -6.66 1.91 11.54
CA HIS A 108 -7.89 2.71 11.54
C HIS A 108 -7.62 4.22 11.62
N VAL A 109 -6.60 4.67 10.89
CA VAL A 109 -6.16 6.08 10.89
C VAL A 109 -6.68 6.79 9.65
N ASP A 110 -7.36 7.91 9.87
CA ASP A 110 -7.82 8.78 8.79
C ASP A 110 -6.67 9.68 8.34
N ILE A 111 -6.30 9.56 7.06
CA ILE A 111 -5.23 10.36 6.46
C ILE A 111 -5.88 11.38 5.54
N SER A 112 -5.66 12.65 5.82
CA SER A 112 -6.15 13.76 4.99
C SER A 112 -5.28 13.97 3.76
N CYS A 113 -5.89 14.47 2.69
CA CYS A 113 -5.17 14.96 1.53
C CYS A 113 -4.75 16.41 1.75
N ASP A 114 -3.46 16.72 1.68
CA ASP A 114 -2.95 18.10 1.90
C ASP A 114 -3.33 19.09 0.78
N GLY A 115 -3.92 18.61 -0.31
CA GLY A 115 -4.40 19.44 -1.41
C GLY A 115 -5.87 19.86 -1.28
N CYS A 116 -6.68 19.13 -0.51
CA CYS A 116 -8.11 19.42 -0.37
C CYS A 116 -8.66 19.21 1.04
N ASP A 117 -7.83 18.86 2.02
CA ASP A 117 -8.12 18.56 3.43
C ASP A 117 -9.14 17.44 3.70
N GLU A 118 -9.76 16.88 2.66
CA GLU A 118 -10.63 15.71 2.75
C GLU A 118 -9.85 14.44 3.09
N ILE A 119 -10.47 13.53 3.84
CA ILE A 119 -9.93 12.19 4.12
C ILE A 119 -9.67 11.50 2.78
N ALA A 120 -8.40 11.16 2.54
CA ALA A 120 -7.96 10.53 1.32
C ALA A 120 -8.63 9.15 1.19
N PRO A 121 -9.38 8.90 0.10
CA PRO A 121 -9.91 7.56 -0.15
C PRO A 121 -8.75 6.58 -0.40
N TRP A 122 -9.05 5.28 -0.39
CA TRP A 122 -8.13 4.13 -0.54
C TRP A 122 -6.89 4.31 -1.45
N HIS A 123 -6.98 5.12 -2.52
CA HIS A 123 -5.86 5.44 -3.39
C HIS A 123 -5.28 6.82 -3.07
N ARG A 124 -4.20 6.83 -2.29
CA ARG A 124 -3.40 8.02 -1.97
C ARG A 124 -2.01 7.97 -2.60
N TYR A 125 -1.44 9.15 -2.83
CA TYR A 125 -0.14 9.38 -3.42
C TYR A 125 0.71 10.13 -2.41
N ARG A 126 1.66 9.44 -1.78
CA ARG A 126 2.61 10.06 -0.86
C ARG A 126 3.85 10.51 -1.61
N CYS A 127 4.30 11.74 -1.39
CA CYS A 127 5.59 12.18 -1.90
C CYS A 127 6.72 11.49 -1.12
N LEU A 128 7.70 10.91 -1.82
CA LEU A 128 8.86 10.25 -1.19
C LEU A 128 9.95 11.23 -0.75
N GLN A 129 9.86 12.47 -1.21
CA GLN A 129 10.88 13.50 -0.98
C GLN A 129 10.44 14.54 0.07
N CYS A 130 9.13 14.84 0.13
CA CYS A 130 8.56 15.72 1.15
C CYS A 130 8.25 14.94 2.44
N ASN A 131 8.44 15.59 3.59
CA ASN A 131 7.97 15.05 4.85
C ASN A 131 6.45 15.27 4.93
N ASP A 132 5.72 14.19 5.20
CA ASP A 132 4.29 14.20 5.48
C ASP A 132 3.41 14.89 4.42
N MET A 133 3.60 14.47 3.17
CA MET A 133 2.82 14.97 2.03
C MET A 133 2.05 13.83 1.37
N ASP A 134 0.74 13.82 1.54
CA ASP A 134 -0.22 12.88 0.99
C ASP A 134 -1.27 13.59 0.11
N LEU A 135 -1.38 13.17 -1.15
CA LEU A 135 -2.39 13.66 -2.08
C LEU A 135 -3.38 12.56 -2.42
N CYS A 136 -4.68 12.87 -2.45
CA CYS A 136 -5.67 11.98 -3.04
C CYS A 136 -5.46 11.88 -4.55
N LYS A 137 -6.01 10.84 -5.17
CA LYS A 137 -5.94 10.64 -6.63
C LYS A 137 -6.35 11.87 -7.44
N THR A 138 -7.37 12.60 -6.99
CA THR A 138 -7.85 13.80 -7.69
C THR A 138 -6.84 14.94 -7.62
N CYS A 139 -6.28 15.21 -6.43
CA CYS A 139 -5.28 16.26 -6.24
C CYS A 139 -3.97 15.94 -6.97
N PHE A 140 -3.55 14.68 -6.93
CA PHE A 140 -2.36 14.22 -7.65
C PHE A 140 -2.51 14.38 -9.17
N LEU A 141 -3.59 13.84 -9.75
CA LEU A 141 -3.84 13.95 -11.21
C LEU A 141 -4.20 15.37 -11.65
N GLY A 142 -4.80 16.16 -10.76
CA GLY A 142 -5.11 17.57 -10.98
C GLY A 142 -3.89 18.49 -10.90
N GLY A 143 -2.72 17.97 -10.51
CA GLY A 143 -1.50 18.76 -10.38
C GLY A 143 -1.56 19.79 -9.24
N VAL A 144 -2.34 19.50 -8.18
CA VAL A 144 -2.41 20.35 -6.98
C VAL A 144 -1.05 20.32 -6.29
N ARG A 145 -0.55 21.50 -5.93
CA ARG A 145 0.74 21.66 -5.26
C ARG A 145 0.55 22.46 -3.98
N PRO A 146 0.43 21.78 -2.83
CA PRO A 146 0.41 22.43 -1.53
C PRO A 146 1.70 23.22 -1.27
N GLU A 147 1.65 24.18 -0.35
CA GLU A 147 2.80 25.01 0.01
C GLU A 147 3.98 24.13 0.49
N GLY A 148 5.14 24.25 -0.17
CA GLY A 148 6.34 23.45 0.14
C GLY A 148 6.54 22.21 -0.73
N HIS A 149 5.61 21.88 -1.64
CA HIS A 149 5.75 20.81 -2.61
C HIS A 149 6.16 21.35 -3.99
N GLU A 150 7.44 21.20 -4.36
CA GLU A 150 7.92 21.67 -5.67
C GLU A 150 7.61 20.67 -6.80
N ALA A 151 7.61 21.17 -8.03
CA ALA A 151 7.38 20.39 -9.25
C ALA A 151 8.38 19.25 -9.49
N ASN A 152 9.56 19.40 -8.91
CA ASN A 152 10.80 18.79 -9.37
C ASN A 152 11.17 17.53 -8.58
N HIS A 153 10.23 17.02 -7.78
CA HIS A 153 10.41 15.78 -7.06
C HIS A 153 9.88 14.65 -7.96
N ASP A 154 10.79 13.97 -8.66
CA ASP A 154 10.53 12.71 -9.38
C ASP A 154 10.10 11.58 -8.42
#